data_AF-A0A6P0U9Y1-F1
#
_entry.id   AF-A0A6P0U9Y1-F1
#
_cell.length_a   1.000
_cell.length_b   1.000
_cell.length_c   1.000
_cell.angle_alpha   90.00
_cell.angle_beta   90.00
_cell.angle_gamma   90.00
#
_symmetry.space_group_name_H-M   'P 1'
#
loop_
_entity.id
_entity.type
_entity.pdbx_description
1 polymer ?
#
loop_
_entity_poly.entity_id
_entity_poly.type
_entity_poly.pdbx_seq_one_letter_code
_entity_poly.pdbx_strand_id
1 'polypeptide(L)' 'MDYKKTLINLAISLLLSPIVVYIVLFMAKAAGSTYEMTHGETFIIWLLMALVIGQSMVRKS' A
#
# COMPACT_ATOMS: atom_id res chain seq x y z
N MET A 1 4.41 16.92 17.99
CA MET A 1 4.09 15.78 17.11
C MET A 1 3.05 14.94 17.81
N ASP A 2 1.88 14.75 17.21
CA ASP A 2 0.81 14.00 17.85
C ASP A 2 0.99 12.51 17.53
N TYR A 3 1.77 11.82 18.37
CA TYR A 3 2.20 10.43 18.14
C TYR A 3 1.03 9.47 17.91
N LYS A 4 -0.11 9.74 18.56
CA LYS A 4 -1.35 8.98 18.38
C LYS A 4 -1.85 9.09 16.93
N LYS A 5 -1.83 10.29 16.36
CA LYS A 5 -2.24 10.55 14.98
C LYS A 5 -1.31 9.88 13.97
N THR A 6 0.00 9.94 14.21
CA THR A 6 0.99 9.27 13.36
C THR A 6 0.84 7.75 13.40
N LEU A 7 0.61 7.16 14.58
CA LEU A 7 0.43 5.72 14.72
C LEU A 7 -0.86 5.23 14.05
N ILE A 8 -1.96 5.99 14.18
CA ILE A 8 -3.22 5.69 13.51
C ILE A 8 -3.05 5.77 11.98
N ASN A 9 -2.37 6.80 11.47
CA ASN A 9 -2.09 6.91 10.05
C ASN A 9 -1.24 5.74 9.54
N LEU A 10 -0.23 5.30 10.30
CA LEU A 10 0.56 4.12 9.94
C LEU A 10 -0.30 2.84 9.88
N ALA A 11 -1.13 2.61 10.90
CA ALA A 11 -2.05 1.47 10.92
C ALA A 11 -3.02 1.48 9.73
N ILE A 12 -3.59 2.65 9.42
CA ILE A 12 -4.49 2.84 8.27
C ILE A 12 -3.75 2.58 6.95
N SER A 13 -2.53 3.09 6.78
CA SER A 13 -1.74 2.83 5.56
C SER A 13 -1.43 1.35 5.37
N LEU A 14 -1.17 0.63 6.45
CA LEU A 14 -0.84 -0.79 6.40
C LEU A 14 -2.04 -1.66 6.04
N LEU A 15 -3.25 -1.26 6.47
CA LEU A 15 -4.50 -1.94 6.12
C LEU A 15 -5.03 -1.56 4.72
N LEU A 16 -4.78 -0.33 4.26
CA LEU A 16 -5.17 0.14 2.93
C LEU A 16 -4.25 -0.36 1.82
N SER A 17 -2.96 -0.56 2.09
CA SER A 17 -2.00 -0.95 1.06
C SER A 17 -2.32 -2.27 0.33
N PRO A 18 -2.77 -3.37 0.95
CA PRO A 18 -3.08 -4.58 0.21
C PRO A 18 -4.31 -4.38 -0.69
N ILE A 19 -5.29 -3.58 -0.25
CA ILE A 19 -6.47 -3.24 -1.06
C ILE A 19 -6.04 -2.52 -2.35
N VAL A 20 -5.17 -1.52 -2.24
CA VAL A 20 -4.64 -0.78 -3.39
C VAL A 20 -3.84 -1.70 -4.32
N VAL A 21 -2.98 -2.57 -3.77
CA VAL A 21 -2.19 -3.52 -4.56
C VAL A 21 -3.08 -4.46 -5.37
N TYR A 22 -4.13 -5.03 -4.77
CA TYR A 22 -5.05 -5.92 -5.48
C TYR A 22 -5.86 -5.19 -6.55
N ILE A 23 -6.26 -3.94 -6.32
CA ILE A 23 -6.91 -3.11 -7.35
C ILE A 23 -5.98 -2.91 -8.55
N VAL A 24 -4.71 -2.57 -8.31
CA VAL A 24 -3.71 -2.39 -9.37
C VAL A 24 -3.47 -3.70 -10.13
N LEU A 25 -3.31 -4.82 -9.43
CA LEU A 25 -3.15 -6.14 -10.04
C LEU A 25 -4.37 -6.54 -10.87
N PHE A 26 -5.57 -6.24 -10.39
CA PHE A 26 -6.81 -6.50 -11.12
C PHE A 26 -6.87 -5.70 -12.41
N MET A 27 -6.54 -4.40 -12.37
CA MET A 27 -6.46 -3.55 -13.56
C MET A 27 -5.37 -4.03 -14.53
N ALA A 28 -4.20 -4.42 -14.03
CA ALA A 28 -3.12 -4.95 -14.85
C ALA A 28 -3.54 -6.26 -15.55
N LYS A 29 -4.25 -7.13 -14.83
CA LYS A 29 -4.81 -8.37 -15.40
C LYS A 29 -5.87 -8.08 -16.46
N ALA A 30 -6.73 -7.09 -16.23
CA ALA A 30 -7.71 -6.65 -17.22
C ALA A 30 -7.05 -6.06 -18.49
N ALA A 31 -5.88 -5.44 -18.35
CA ALA A 31 -5.07 -4.95 -19.47
C ALA A 31 -4.25 -6.07 -20.18
N GLY A 32 -4.39 -7.33 -19.76
CA GLY A 32 -3.71 -8.48 -20.37
C GLY A 32 -2.34 -8.81 -19.76
N SER A 33 -1.96 -8.20 -18.63
CA SER A 33 -0.71 -8.52 -17.94
C SER A 33 -0.85 -9.72 -17.01
N THR A 34 0.14 -10.61 -17.03
CA THR A 34 0.26 -11.74 -16.11
C THR A 34 1.37 -11.45 -15.10
N TYR A 35 1.01 -10.82 -13.98
CA TYR A 35 1.91 -10.65 -12.84
C TYR A 35 1.71 -11.81 -11.87
N GLU A 36 2.63 -12.78 -11.91
CA GLU A 36 2.75 -13.78 -10.86
C GLU A 36 3.72 -13.27 -9.80
N MET A 37 3.25 -13.17 -8.55
CA MET A 37 4.06 -12.75 -7.42
C MET A 37 4.16 -13.88 -6.42
N THR A 38 5.37 -14.15 -5.96
CA THR A 38 5.60 -15.03 -4.81
C THR A 38 5.13 -14.36 -3.52
N HIS A 39 4.98 -15.16 -2.46
CA HIS A 39 4.60 -14.63 -1.15
C HIS A 39 5.58 -13.55 -0.63
N GLY A 40 6.88 -13.73 -0.89
CA GLY A 40 7.92 -12.76 -0.48
C GLY A 40 7.80 -11.44 -1.23
N GLU A 41 7.60 -11.47 -2.54
CA GLU A 41 7.44 -10.27 -3.36
C GLU A 41 6.16 -9.51 -2.99
N THR A 42 5.06 -10.24 -2.76
CA THR A 42 3.79 -9.65 -2.33
C THR A 42 3.93 -8.93 -0.99
N PHE A 43 4.68 -9.51 -0.05
CA PHE A 43 4.97 -8.89 1.24
C PHE A 43 5.77 -7.59 1.10
N ILE A 44 6.80 -7.59 0.24
CA ILE A 44 7.62 -6.40 -0.03
C ILE A 44 6.77 -5.30 -0.66
N ILE A 45 5.97 -5.62 -1.68
CA ILE A 45 5.10 -4.64 -2.37
C ILE A 45 4.04 -4.09 -1.43
N TRP A 46 3.47 -4.93 -0.57
CA TRP A 46 2.53 -4.51 0.47
C TRP A 46 3.13 -3.47 1.43
N LEU A 47 4.36 -3.71 1.92
CA LEU A 47 5.07 -2.78 2.80
C LEU A 47 5.46 -1.49 2.07
N LEU A 48 5.97 -1.59 0.85
CA LEU A 48 6.32 -0.41 0.04
C LEU A 48 5.09 0.45 -0.22
N MET A 49 3.95 -0.16 -0.56
CA MET A 49 2.71 0.58 -0.73
C MET A 49 2.18 1.20 0.56
N ALA A 50 2.36 0.55 1.70
CA ALA A 50 2.04 1.14 3.00
C ALA A 50 2.88 2.41 3.24
N LEU A 51 4.18 2.38 2.91
CA LEU A 51 5.04 3.57 3.01
C LEU A 51 4.59 4.68 2.07
N VAL A 52 4.28 4.38 0.81
CA VAL A 52 3.80 5.37 -0.18
C VAL A 52 2.49 6.03 0.28
N ILE A 53 1.53 5.24 0.75
CA ILE A 53 0.26 5.75 1.27
C ILE A 53 0.50 6.56 2.55
N GLY A 54 1.36 6.08 3.44
CA GLY A 54 1.78 6.77 4.65
C GLY A 54 2.34 8.16 4.36
N GLN A 55 3.25 8.27 3.38
CA GLN A 55 3.81 9.55 2.92
C GLN A 55 2.75 10.45 2.27
N SER A 56 1.82 9.87 1.50
CA SER A 56 0.73 10.62 0.86
C SER A 56 -0.27 11.21 1.87
N MET A 57 -0.43 10.56 3.03
CA MET A 57 -1.26 11.07 4.13
C MET A 57 -0.57 12.14 4.98
N VAL A 58 0.76 12.25 4.91
CA VAL A 58 1.50 13.35 5.52
C VAL A 58 1.22 14.61 4.71
N ARG A 59 0.17 15.33 5.10
CA ARG A 59 -0.15 16.65 4.56
C ARG A 59 1.02 17.58 4.89
N LYS A 60 1.79 17.98 3.88
CA LYS A 60 2.77 19.06 3.98
C LYS A 60 1.99 20.36 4.19
N SER A 61 1.76 20.68 5.47
CA SER A 61 1.24 21.99 5.88
C SER A 61 2.32 23.05 5.70
#